data_AF-A0A9E1ZAE8-F1
#
_entry.id   AF-A0A9E1ZAE8-F1
#
_cell.length_a   1.000
_cell.length_b   1.000
_cell.length_c   1.000
_cell.angle_alpha   90.00
_cell.angle_beta   90.00
_cell.angle_gamma   90.00
#
_symmetry.space_group_name_H-M   'P 1'
#
loop_
_entity.id
_entity.type
_entity.pdbx_description
1 polymer ?
#
loop_
_entity_poly.entity_id
_entity_poly.type
_entity_poly.pdbx_seq_one_letter_code
_entity_poly.pdbx_strand_id
1 'polypeptide(L)'
;AYNETVANDFMPLKKEEAIQLGYTWKEKDPHDYKKQSYSIPDRIEDVKDDISDAILVCDKCEKNYRIEPSELKFYRKHKFPIPRLCFHCRHQERKKLKNNRKLSSRECMKCSTEVLTTYKKSQPELVYCESCYLKEVR
;
A
#
# COMPACT_ATOMS: atom_id res chain seq x y z
N ALA A 1 2.60 -0.63 19.41
CA ALA A 1 4.00 -0.84 18.99
C ALA A 1 4.30 -0.05 17.72
N TYR A 2 5.49 0.54 17.61
CA TYR A 2 5.90 1.42 16.51
C TYR A 2 5.61 0.82 15.14
N ASN A 3 5.96 -0.45 14.95
CA ASN A 3 5.81 -1.17 13.68
C ASN A 3 4.37 -1.32 13.16
N GLU A 4 3.36 -1.16 14.01
CA GLU A 4 1.94 -1.19 13.61
C GLU A 4 1.33 0.22 13.45
N THR A 5 2.09 1.27 13.78
CA THR A 5 1.60 2.65 13.69
C THR A 5 1.71 3.20 12.27
N VAL A 6 0.90 4.22 12.02
CA VAL A 6 1.01 5.06 10.81
C VAL A 6 2.37 5.76 10.72
N ALA A 7 3.06 6.00 11.84
CA ALA A 7 4.39 6.59 11.82
C ALA A 7 5.40 5.69 11.09
N ASN A 8 5.38 4.38 11.37
CA ASN A 8 6.25 3.41 10.70
C ASN A 8 5.97 3.27 9.20
N ASP A 9 4.76 3.62 8.75
CA ASP A 9 4.44 3.63 7.33
C ASP A 9 5.14 4.77 6.56
N PHE A 10 5.40 5.90 7.23
CA PHE A 10 6.03 7.07 6.63
C PHE A 10 7.51 7.18 6.95
N MET A 11 7.90 6.71 8.13
CA MET A 11 9.24 6.72 8.68
C MET A 11 9.55 5.31 9.21
N PRO A 12 9.80 4.33 8.32
CA PRO A 12 10.06 2.98 8.74
C PRO A 12 11.36 2.91 9.55
N LEU A 13 11.27 2.35 10.75
CA LEU A 13 12.43 2.12 11.62
C LEU A 13 12.71 0.62 11.73
N LYS A 14 13.97 0.28 11.96
CA LYS A 14 14.34 -1.09 12.36
C LYS A 14 13.93 -1.33 13.82
N LYS A 15 13.78 -2.61 14.19
CA LYS A 15 13.46 -3.03 15.56
C LYS A 15 14.46 -2.44 16.56
N GLU A 16 15.75 -2.53 16.27
CA GLU A 16 16.83 -2.03 17.10
C GLU A 16 16.72 -0.50 17.32
N GLU A 17 16.54 0.25 16.25
CA GLU A 17 16.39 1.71 16.27
C GLU A 17 15.15 2.13 17.06
N ALA A 18 14.02 1.43 16.86
CA ALA A 18 12.78 1.72 17.56
C ALA A 18 12.94 1.50 19.09
N ILE A 19 13.64 0.45 19.50
CA ILE A 19 13.90 0.17 20.92
C ILE A 19 14.87 1.21 21.51
N GLN A 20 15.92 1.60 20.77
CA GLN A 20 16.84 2.66 21.20
C GLN A 20 16.13 4.00 21.43
N LEU A 21 15.12 4.30 20.62
CA LEU A 21 14.29 5.50 20.75
C LEU A 21 13.19 5.36 21.82
N GLY A 22 13.15 4.25 22.56
CA GLY A 22 12.18 4.01 23.64
C GLY A 22 10.80 3.56 23.16
N TYR A 23 10.65 3.17 21.90
CA TYR A 23 9.37 2.67 21.38
C TYR A 23 9.19 1.17 21.60
N THR A 24 7.93 0.76 21.77
CA THR A 24 7.57 -0.66 21.84
C THR A 24 7.55 -1.29 20.45
N TRP A 25 8.03 -2.53 20.31
CA TRP A 25 7.99 -3.29 19.06
C TRP A 25 7.15 -4.57 19.23
N LYS A 26 6.24 -4.85 18.30
CA LYS A 26 5.41 -6.06 18.33
C LYS A 26 6.03 -7.13 17.46
N GLU A 27 6.28 -8.29 18.06
CA GLU A 27 6.77 -9.45 17.32
C GLU A 27 5.65 -10.07 16.47
N LYS A 28 6.04 -10.84 15.45
CA LYS A 28 5.04 -11.53 14.64
C LYS A 28 4.39 -12.60 15.50
N ASP A 29 3.06 -12.62 15.55
CA ASP A 29 2.35 -13.68 16.22
C ASP A 29 2.65 -15.03 15.56
N PRO A 30 3.02 -16.07 16.34
CA PRO A 30 3.20 -17.43 15.85
C PRO A 30 1.81 -18.08 15.70
N HIS A 31 1.00 -17.59 14.76
CA HIS A 31 -0.28 -18.23 14.45
C HIS A 31 -0.10 -19.28 13.36
N ASP A 32 -0.70 -20.44 13.57
CA ASP A 32 -0.86 -21.48 12.56
C ASP A 32 -1.89 -21.02 11.51
N TYR A 33 -1.41 -20.62 10.34
CA TYR A 33 -2.26 -20.25 9.22
C TYR A 33 -2.91 -21.50 8.62
N LYS A 34 -4.24 -21.50 8.52
CA LYS A 34 -5.02 -22.59 7.90
C LYS A 34 -4.98 -22.48 6.38
N LYS A 35 -5.02 -23.63 5.70
CA LYS A 35 -5.13 -23.72 4.24
C LYS A 35 -6.42 -23.04 3.74
N GLN A 36 -6.36 -22.52 2.52
CA GLN A 36 -7.49 -21.88 1.86
C GLN A 36 -8.65 -22.86 1.66
N SER A 37 -9.85 -22.46 2.09
CA SER A 37 -11.05 -23.31 2.01
C SER A 37 -11.89 -23.07 0.76
N TYR A 38 -11.59 -22.02 -0.02
CA TYR A 38 -12.41 -21.59 -1.15
C TYR A 38 -11.55 -21.10 -2.31
N SER A 39 -11.82 -21.59 -3.52
CA SER A 39 -11.17 -21.10 -4.73
C SER A 39 -11.90 -19.87 -5.25
N ILE A 40 -11.21 -18.74 -5.38
CA ILE A 40 -11.80 -17.47 -5.83
C ILE A 40 -11.88 -17.48 -7.36
N PRO A 41 -13.09 -17.46 -7.98
CA PRO A 41 -13.25 -17.28 -9.41
C PRO A 41 -12.76 -15.90 -9.88
N ASP A 42 -12.39 -15.79 -11.16
CA ASP A 42 -11.93 -14.51 -11.72
C ASP A 42 -13.05 -13.50 -11.91
N ARG A 43 -14.27 -13.96 -12.21
CA ARG A 43 -15.45 -13.11 -12.36
C ARG A 43 -16.21 -13.03 -11.05
N ILE A 44 -16.58 -11.80 -10.67
CA ILE A 44 -17.38 -11.53 -9.47
C ILE A 44 -18.79 -12.14 -9.53
N GLU A 45 -19.31 -12.37 -10.73
CA GLU A 45 -20.62 -12.97 -10.99
C GLU A 45 -20.68 -14.44 -10.57
N ASP A 46 -19.56 -15.15 -10.69
CA ASP A 46 -19.44 -16.57 -10.36
C ASP A 46 -19.19 -16.81 -8.88
N VAL A 47 -18.94 -15.74 -8.11
CA VAL A 47 -18.70 -15.82 -6.68
C VAL A 47 -20.03 -15.99 -5.95
N LYS A 48 -20.14 -17.09 -5.20
CA LYS A 48 -21.28 -17.38 -4.33
C LYS A 48 -21.15 -16.67 -2.98
N ASP A 49 -22.27 -16.55 -2.26
CA ASP A 49 -22.33 -15.88 -0.95
C ASP A 49 -21.59 -16.64 0.16
N ASP A 50 -21.31 -17.93 -0.05
CA ASP A 50 -20.55 -18.81 0.84
C ASP A 50 -19.10 -18.36 1.07
N ILE A 51 -18.57 -17.48 0.22
CA ILE A 51 -17.24 -16.90 0.41
C ILE A 51 -17.11 -16.11 1.73
N SER A 52 -18.20 -15.60 2.31
CA SER A 52 -18.11 -14.86 3.56
C SER A 52 -17.76 -15.73 4.77
N ASP A 53 -18.08 -17.01 4.70
CA ASP A 53 -17.77 -18.00 5.74
C ASP A 53 -16.43 -18.70 5.47
N ALA A 54 -15.85 -18.48 4.29
CA ALA A 54 -14.60 -19.09 3.87
C ALA A 54 -13.36 -18.41 4.47
N ILE A 55 -12.31 -19.22 4.65
CA ILE A 55 -10.97 -18.76 5.02
C ILE A 55 -10.16 -18.63 3.73
N LEU A 56 -9.79 -17.40 3.40
CA LEU A 56 -8.93 -17.08 2.26
C LEU A 56 -7.49 -16.89 2.72
N VAL A 57 -6.54 -17.22 1.86
CA VAL A 57 -5.09 -17.08 2.13
C VAL A 57 -4.53 -16.02 1.18
N CYS A 58 -3.69 -15.13 1.70
CA CYS A 58 -3.07 -14.07 0.92
C CYS A 58 -1.90 -14.61 0.09
N ASP A 59 -1.93 -14.43 -1.22
CA ASP A 59 -0.86 -14.88 -2.14
C ASP A 59 0.54 -14.34 -1.79
N LYS A 60 0.62 -13.19 -1.09
CA LYS A 60 1.90 -12.51 -0.82
C LYS A 60 2.48 -12.78 0.57
N CYS A 61 1.62 -12.91 1.58
CA CYS A 61 2.07 -13.01 2.97
C CYS A 61 1.56 -14.25 3.68
N GLU A 62 0.83 -15.12 2.98
CA GLU A 62 0.27 -16.38 3.46
C GLU A 62 -0.66 -16.25 4.67
N LYS A 63 -1.00 -15.01 5.05
CA LYS A 63 -1.92 -14.72 6.14
C LYS A 63 -3.35 -15.00 5.72
N ASN A 64 -4.11 -15.50 6.68
CA ASN A 64 -5.53 -15.74 6.51
C ASN A 64 -6.29 -14.42 6.58
N TYR A 65 -7.31 -14.29 5.73
CA TYR A 65 -8.28 -13.21 5.76
C TYR A 65 -9.66 -13.74 5.36
N ARG A 66 -10.69 -12.95 5.66
CA ARG A 66 -12.07 -13.23 5.29
C ARG A 66 -12.66 -12.02 4.57
N ILE A 67 -13.72 -12.24 3.80
CA ILE A 67 -14.49 -11.16 3.16
C ILE A 67 -15.83 -11.06 3.89
N GLU A 68 -16.15 -9.89 4.43
CA GLU A 68 -17.43 -9.68 5.10
C GLU A 68 -18.58 -9.56 4.06
N PRO A 69 -19.83 -9.94 4.36
CA PRO A 69 -20.95 -9.81 3.42
C PRO A 69 -21.16 -8.36 2.92
N SER A 70 -20.83 -7.36 3.74
CA SER A 70 -20.85 -5.94 3.34
C SER A 70 -19.81 -5.63 2.27
N GLU A 71 -18.60 -6.20 2.36
CA GLU A 71 -17.56 -6.08 1.36
C GLU A 71 -17.95 -6.80 0.07
N LEU A 72 -18.53 -8.01 0.16
CA LEU A 72 -19.01 -8.75 -1.01
C LEU A 72 -20.06 -7.96 -1.79
N LYS A 73 -21.02 -7.34 -1.09
CA LYS A 73 -22.01 -6.43 -1.70
C LYS A 73 -21.35 -5.26 -2.43
N PHE A 74 -20.31 -4.68 -1.85
CA PHE A 74 -19.54 -3.61 -2.48
C PHE A 74 -18.85 -4.07 -3.77
N TYR A 75 -18.15 -5.22 -3.74
CA TYR A 75 -17.49 -5.77 -4.92
C TYR A 75 -18.47 -6.07 -6.06
N ARG A 76 -19.63 -6.66 -5.75
CA ARG A 76 -20.68 -6.91 -6.74
C ARG A 76 -21.27 -5.64 -7.33
N LYS A 77 -21.62 -4.66 -6.49
CA LYS A 77 -22.20 -3.39 -6.93
C LYS A 77 -21.31 -2.67 -7.95
N HIS A 78 -20.00 -2.73 -7.74
CA HIS A 78 -19.01 -2.08 -8.60
C HIS A 78 -18.41 -3.00 -9.66
N LYS A 79 -18.89 -4.25 -9.78
CA LYS A 79 -18.36 -5.28 -10.69
C LYS A 79 -16.85 -5.49 -10.56
N PHE A 80 -16.33 -5.38 -9.34
CA PHE A 80 -14.92 -5.56 -9.04
C PHE A 80 -14.61 -7.02 -8.68
N PRO A 81 -13.50 -7.57 -9.18
CA PRO A 81 -13.05 -8.90 -8.77
C PRO A 81 -12.67 -8.90 -7.29
N ILE A 82 -12.78 -10.07 -6.66
CA ILE A 82 -12.40 -10.22 -5.26
C ILE A 82 -10.88 -10.17 -5.15
N PRO A 83 -10.34 -9.40 -4.19
CA PRO A 83 -8.91 -9.32 -3.98
C PRO A 83 -8.34 -10.67 -3.55
N ARG A 84 -7.28 -11.14 -4.21
CA ARG A 84 -6.48 -12.29 -3.75
C ARG A 84 -5.47 -11.93 -2.65
N LEU A 85 -5.20 -10.63 -2.49
CA LEU A 85 -4.32 -10.08 -1.48
C LEU A 85 -5.12 -9.58 -0.26
N CYS A 86 -4.63 -9.87 0.95
CA CYS A 86 -5.24 -9.34 2.16
C CYS A 86 -5.17 -7.81 2.24
N PHE A 87 -5.99 -7.23 3.11
CA PHE A 87 -6.08 -5.79 3.31
C PHE A 87 -4.71 -5.12 3.51
N HIS A 88 -3.86 -5.69 4.37
CA HIS A 88 -2.54 -5.13 4.67
C HIS A 88 -1.61 -5.13 3.44
N CYS A 89 -1.57 -6.22 2.68
CA CYS A 89 -0.76 -6.28 1.47
C CYS A 89 -1.25 -5.29 0.42
N ARG A 90 -2.58 -5.21 0.19
CA ARG A 90 -3.15 -4.20 -0.72
C ARG A 90 -2.85 -2.79 -0.27
N HIS A 91 -2.92 -2.54 1.03
CA HIS A 91 -2.62 -1.24 1.60
C HIS A 91 -1.15 -0.86 1.42
N GLN A 92 -0.22 -1.81 1.59
CA GLN A 92 1.19 -1.60 1.30
C GLN A 92 1.43 -1.32 -0.19
N GLU A 93 0.80 -2.03 -1.11
CA GLU A 93 0.92 -1.73 -2.55
C GLU A 93 0.40 -0.33 -2.87
N ARG A 94 -0.76 0.07 -2.31
CA ARG A 94 -1.26 1.45 -2.46
C ARG A 94 -0.30 2.51 -1.89
N LYS A 95 0.42 2.19 -0.81
CA LYS A 95 1.41 3.09 -0.22
C LYS A 95 2.63 3.28 -1.11
N LYS A 96 3.10 2.22 -1.79
CA LYS A 96 4.24 2.30 -2.70
C LYS A 96 4.00 3.24 -3.90
N LEU A 97 2.73 3.41 -4.29
CA LEU A 97 2.33 4.35 -5.34
C LEU A 97 2.40 5.82 -4.89
N LYS A 98 2.55 6.09 -3.59
CA LYS A 98 2.68 7.45 -3.07
C LYS A 98 4.13 7.88 -3.07
N ASN A 99 4.33 9.17 -3.35
CA ASN A 99 5.64 9.78 -3.19
C ASN A 99 6.07 9.75 -1.72
N ASN A 100 7.39 9.69 -1.53
CA ASN A 100 7.99 9.81 -0.21
C ASN A 100 7.65 11.18 0.41
N ARG A 101 7.62 11.27 1.73
CA ARG A 101 7.37 12.51 2.48
C ARG A 101 8.64 13.31 2.76
N LYS A 102 9.66 13.20 1.90
CA LYS A 102 10.93 13.92 2.04
C LYS A 102 11.12 14.83 0.84
N LEU A 103 11.01 16.12 1.08
CA LEU A 103 11.36 17.11 0.08
C LEU A 103 12.88 17.08 -0.15
N SER A 104 13.26 17.05 -1.41
CA SER A 104 14.63 17.13 -1.88
C SER A 104 14.75 18.35 -2.78
N SER A 105 15.86 19.08 -2.64
CA SER A 105 16.19 20.14 -3.60
C SER A 105 16.59 19.51 -4.94
N ARG A 106 15.96 20.00 -6.01
CA ARG A 106 16.24 19.63 -7.39
C ARG A 106 16.23 20.91 -8.24
N GLU A 107 16.80 20.83 -9.43
CA GLU A 107 16.77 21.94 -10.39
C GLU A 107 15.67 21.71 -11.43
N CYS A 108 14.98 22.78 -11.81
CA CYS A 108 14.04 22.77 -12.93
C CYS A 108 14.78 22.38 -14.20
N MET A 109 14.27 21.38 -14.93
CA MET A 109 14.94 20.88 -16.13
C MET A 109 14.92 21.83 -17.35
N LYS A 110 14.23 22.98 -17.26
CA LYS A 110 14.21 24.00 -18.33
C LYS A 110 15.01 25.25 -18.00
N CYS A 111 14.89 25.76 -16.78
CA CYS A 111 15.48 27.04 -16.37
C CYS A 111 16.50 26.92 -15.23
N SER A 112 16.79 25.69 -14.78
CA SER A 112 17.74 25.37 -13.71
C SER A 112 17.48 26.05 -12.36
N THR A 113 16.31 26.65 -12.16
CA THR A 113 15.91 27.22 -10.86
C THR A 113 15.72 26.11 -9.85
N GLU A 114 16.16 26.36 -8.62
CA GLU A 114 15.97 25.43 -7.51
C GLU A 114 14.48 25.26 -7.18
N VAL A 115 14.06 24.00 -7.03
CA VAL A 115 12.70 23.60 -6.68
C VAL A 115 12.75 22.51 -5.62
N LEU A 116 11.83 22.58 -4.67
CA LEU A 116 11.61 21.53 -3.69
C LEU A 116 10.60 20.53 -4.22
N THR A 117 10.99 19.26 -4.26
CA THR A 117 10.15 18.19 -4.82
C THR A 117 10.30 16.90 -4.03
N THR A 118 9.27 16.05 -4.07
CA THR A 118 9.34 14.68 -3.51
C THR A 118 10.17 13.72 -4.37
N TYR A 119 10.45 14.10 -5.62
CA TYR A 119 11.26 13.32 -6.54
C TYR A 119 12.75 13.53 -6.23
N LYS A 120 13.47 12.43 -6.00
CA LYS A 120 14.93 12.47 -5.77
C LYS A 120 15.65 12.74 -7.09
N LYS A 121 16.87 13.32 -7.00
CA LYS A 121 17.75 13.55 -8.15
C LYS A 121 18.02 12.27 -8.97
N SER A 122 18.01 11.11 -8.32
CA SER A 122 18.22 9.80 -8.95
C SER A 122 17.02 9.26 -9.74
N GLN A 123 15.84 9.88 -9.64
CA GLN A 123 14.65 9.38 -10.31
C GLN A 123 14.47 10.02 -11.71
N PRO A 124 13.92 9.27 -12.68
CA PRO A 124 13.87 9.71 -14.08
C PRO A 124 12.77 10.73 -14.39
N GLU A 125 11.86 11.03 -13.46
CA GLU A 125 10.72 11.92 -13.73
C GLU A 125 11.19 13.35 -14.02
N LEU A 126 10.54 14.00 -14.98
CA LEU A 126 10.80 15.39 -15.33
C LEU A 126 10.19 16.32 -14.28
N VAL A 127 10.99 17.25 -13.77
CA VAL A 127 10.53 18.24 -12.78
C VAL A 127 10.73 19.64 -13.35
N TYR A 128 9.64 20.38 -13.44
CA TYR A 128 9.62 21.79 -13.82
C TYR A 128 9.23 22.66 -12.64
N CYS A 129 9.74 23.88 -12.61
CA CYS A 129 9.17 24.91 -11.76
C CYS A 129 7.77 25.28 -12.26
N GLU A 130 6.98 25.89 -11.39
CA GLU A 130 5.60 26.30 -11.69
C GLU A 130 5.51 27.12 -12.99
N SER A 131 6.40 28.10 -13.16
CA SER A 131 6.40 28.97 -14.34
C SER A 131 6.72 28.24 -15.65
N CYS A 132 7.61 27.24 -15.63
CA CYS A 132 7.90 26.41 -16.80
C CYS A 132 6.77 25.40 -17.06
N TYR A 133 6.20 24.80 -16.01
CA TYR A 133 5.07 23.86 -16.14
C TYR A 133 3.86 24.54 -16.79
N LEU A 134 3.49 25.74 -16.34
CA LEU A 134 2.36 26.50 -16.88
C LEU A 134 2.53 26.93 -18.33
N LYS A 135 3.76 26.99 -18.85
CA LYS A 135 4.02 27.28 -20.27
C LYS A 135 3.83 26.05 -21.17
N GLU A 136 4.05 24.84 -20.64
CA GLU A 136 3.96 23.59 -21.40
C GLU A 136 2.55 22.99 -21.43
N VAL A 137 1.79 23.20 -20.36
CA VAL A 137 0.44 22.61 -20.20
C VAL A 137 -0.65 23.50 -20.81
N ARG A 138 -0.28 24.63 -21.40
CA ARG A 138 -1.21 25.60 -21.97
C ARG A 138 -1.57 25.29 -23.41
#